data_AF-A0AAJ7BS64-F1
#
_entry.id   AF-A0AAJ7BS64-F1
#
_cell.length_a   1.000
_cell.length_b   1.000
_cell.length_c   1.000
_cell.angle_alpha   90.00
_cell.angle_beta   90.00
_cell.angle_gamma   90.00
#
_symmetry.space_group_name_H-M   'P 1'
#
loop_
_entity.id
_entity.type
_entity.pdbx_description
1 polymer ?
#
loop_
_entity_poly.entity_id
_entity_poly.type
_entity_poly.pdbx_seq_one_letter_code
_entity_poly.pdbx_strand_id
1 'polypeptide(L)'
;MDMEVILADLSAKVPCLQCILRPEYTPYINTIGTILLGWIVISCISRILHFLFTPLLIGSVAVFLISPSSAKWCAKQLGPNMETVLHDFSEKIKAMIADIR
;
A
#
# COMPACT_ATOMS: atom_id res chain seq x y z
N MET A 1 23.66 1.24 -20.29
CA MET A 1 23.36 -0.02 -21.01
C MET A 1 22.25 0.32 -21.98
N ASP A 2 22.48 0.16 -23.27
CA ASP A 2 21.56 0.69 -24.29
C ASP A 2 20.41 -0.30 -24.52
N MET A 3 19.21 0.07 -24.08
CA MET A 3 18.02 -0.80 -24.12
C MET A 3 17.64 -1.14 -25.57
N GLU A 4 17.88 -0.24 -26.52
CA GLU A 4 17.60 -0.47 -27.93
C GLU A 4 18.46 -1.60 -28.50
N VAL A 5 19.74 -1.64 -28.11
CA VAL A 5 20.69 -2.69 -28.49
C VAL A 5 20.29 -4.04 -27.91
N ILE A 6 19.83 -4.05 -26.66
CA ILE A 6 19.35 -5.27 -25.98
C ILE A 6 18.07 -5.78 -26.64
N LEU A 7 17.13 -4.88 -26.96
CA LEU A 7 15.89 -5.23 -27.66
C LEU A 7 16.17 -5.78 -29.06
N ALA A 8 17.08 -5.17 -29.81
CA ALA A 8 17.49 -5.64 -31.13
C ALA A 8 18.12 -7.05 -31.07
N ASP A 9 18.99 -7.32 -30.09
CA ASP A 9 19.60 -8.63 -29.88
C ASP A 9 18.58 -9.70 -29.46
N LEU A 10 17.65 -9.38 -28.54
CA LEU A 10 16.58 -10.29 -28.14
C LEU A 10 15.60 -10.58 -29.29
N SER A 11 15.28 -9.56 -30.07
CA SER A 11 14.43 -9.66 -31.26
C SER A 11 15.05 -10.56 -32.33
N ALA A 12 16.37 -10.48 -32.53
CA ALA A 12 17.11 -11.37 -33.41
C ALA A 12 17.14 -12.84 -32.90
N LYS A 13 17.22 -13.04 -31.58
CA LYS A 13 17.24 -14.37 -30.95
C LYS A 13 15.87 -15.02 -30.88
N VAL A 14 14.79 -14.24 -30.83
CA VAL A 14 13.42 -14.72 -30.67
C VAL A 14 12.52 -14.10 -31.76
N PRO A 15 12.56 -14.62 -33.00
CA PRO A 15 11.87 -14.02 -34.14
C PRO A 15 10.34 -13.99 -34.00
N CYS A 16 9.74 -14.84 -33.16
CA CYS A 16 8.31 -14.78 -32.86
C CYS A 16 7.89 -13.53 -32.05
N LEU A 17 8.84 -12.85 -31.39
CA LEU A 17 8.59 -11.63 -30.62
C LEU A 17 9.10 -10.36 -31.34
N GLN A 18 9.56 -10.46 -32.59
CA GLN A 18 10.09 -9.33 -33.37
C GLN A 18 9.11 -8.16 -33.50
N CYS A 19 7.81 -8.46 -33.56
CA CYS A 19 6.77 -7.43 -33.64
C CYS A 19 6.61 -6.64 -32.34
N ILE A 20 6.98 -7.22 -31.20
CA ILE A 20 6.80 -6.63 -29.86
C ILE A 20 8.12 -6.01 -29.37
N LEU A 21 9.26 -6.63 -29.71
CA LEU A 21 10.61 -6.23 -29.29
C LEU A 21 11.28 -5.28 -30.30
N ARG A 22 10.52 -4.36 -30.92
CA ARG A 22 11.13 -3.31 -31.74
C ARG A 22 11.75 -2.22 -30.87
N PRO A 23 12.90 -1.66 -31.27
CA PRO A 23 13.52 -0.52 -30.58
C PRO A 23 12.56 0.67 -30.41
N GLU A 24 11.64 0.86 -31.35
CA GLU A 24 10.57 1.87 -31.33
C GLU A 24 9.64 1.74 -30.10
N TYR A 25 9.51 0.54 -29.52
CA TYR A 25 8.69 0.29 -28.33
C TYR A 25 9.46 0.36 -27.01
N THR A 26 10.77 0.65 -27.04
CA THR A 26 11.61 0.83 -25.85
C THR A 26 10.99 1.75 -24.78
N PRO A 27 10.45 2.95 -25.10
CA PRO A 27 9.85 3.81 -24.08
C PRO A 27 8.59 3.19 -23.44
N TYR A 28 7.78 2.47 -24.21
CA TYR A 28 6.59 1.78 -23.72
C TYR A 28 6.94 0.61 -22.80
N ILE A 29 7.92 -0.21 -23.19
CA ILE A 29 8.40 -1.33 -22.40
C ILE A 29 9.02 -0.84 -21.09
N ASN A 30 9.78 0.25 -21.13
CA ASN A 30 10.36 0.85 -19.94
C ASN A 30 9.28 1.38 -18.98
N THR A 31 8.24 2.01 -19.53
CA THR A 31 7.09 2.51 -18.74
C THR A 31 6.33 1.35 -18.08
N ILE A 32 6.00 0.30 -18.85
CA ILE A 32 5.33 -0.90 -18.33
C ILE A 32 6.19 -1.57 -17.26
N GLY A 33 7.49 -1.72 -17.50
CA GLY A 33 8.43 -2.29 -16.52
C GLY A 33 8.46 -1.49 -15.22
N THR A 34 8.48 -0.15 -15.31
CA THR A 34 8.45 0.73 -14.14
C THR A 34 7.15 0.61 -13.36
N ILE A 35 6.00 0.58 -14.05
CA ILE A 35 4.68 0.42 -13.43
C ILE A 35 4.59 -0.94 -12.73
N LEU A 36 4.99 -2.01 -13.39
CA LEU A 36 4.98 -3.36 -12.82
C LEU A 36 5.90 -3.46 -11.60
N LEU A 37 7.09 -2.87 -11.67
CA LEU A 37 8.01 -2.84 -10.54
C LEU A 37 7.40 -2.10 -9.35
N GLY A 38 6.82 -0.92 -9.58
CA GLY A 38 6.10 -0.17 -8.55
C GLY A 38 4.96 -0.97 -7.93
N TRP A 39 4.17 -1.66 -8.76
CA TRP A 39 3.07 -2.51 -8.31
C TRP A 39 3.55 -3.66 -7.43
N ILE A 40 4.65 -4.33 -7.80
CA ILE A 40 5.25 -5.41 -7.02
C ILE A 40 5.70 -4.89 -5.66
N VAL A 41 6.37 -3.74 -5.62
CA VAL A 41 6.84 -3.13 -4.36
C VAL A 41 5.66 -2.79 -3.45
N ILE A 42 4.63 -2.11 -3.96
CA ILE A 42 3.44 -1.75 -3.19
C ILE A 42 2.71 -3.00 -2.68
N SER A 43 2.56 -4.03 -3.54
CA SER A 43 1.92 -5.29 -3.16
C SER A 43 2.71 -6.02 -2.08
N CYS A 44 4.04 -6.00 -2.15
CA CYS A 44 4.89 -6.62 -1.14
C CYS A 44 4.75 -5.93 0.22
N ILE A 45 4.81 -4.60 0.24
CA ILE A 45 4.62 -3.80 1.45
C ILE A 45 3.23 -4.05 2.05
N SER A 46 2.19 -4.00 1.23
CA SER A 46 0.81 -4.27 1.64
C SER A 46 0.67 -5.67 2.27
N ARG A 47 1.30 -6.68 1.66
CA ARG A 47 1.29 -8.05 2.18
C ARG A 47 2.00 -8.18 3.52
N ILE A 48 3.14 -7.51 3.71
CA ILE A 48 3.87 -7.48 4.98
C ILE A 48 3.01 -6.81 6.06
N LEU A 49 2.43 -5.65 5.76
CA LEU A 49 1.53 -4.95 6.68
C LEU A 49 0.37 -5.86 7.08
N HIS A 50 -0.28 -6.50 6.10
CA HIS A 50 -1.40 -7.39 6.37
C HIS A 50 -0.96 -8.55 7.27
N PHE A 51 0.16 -9.20 6.99
CA PHE A 51 0.70 -10.29 7.82
C PHE A 51 0.97 -9.85 9.27
N LEU A 52 1.40 -8.61 9.50
CA LEU A 52 1.62 -8.06 10.84
C LEU A 52 0.31 -7.68 11.54
N PHE A 53 -0.64 -7.07 10.83
CA PHE A 53 -1.89 -6.57 11.42
C PHE A 53 -2.95 -7.66 11.62
N THR A 54 -3.01 -8.69 10.76
CA THR A 54 -3.97 -9.79 10.88
C THR A 54 -3.91 -10.49 12.24
N PRO A 55 -2.75 -10.96 12.76
CA PRO A 55 -2.70 -11.63 14.06
C PRO A 55 -3.06 -10.67 15.21
N LEU A 56 -2.71 -9.38 15.10
CA LEU A 56 -3.07 -8.37 16.10
C LEU A 56 -4.59 -8.16 16.16
N LEU A 57 -5.24 -8.02 15.00
CA LEU A 57 -6.69 -7.85 14.93
C LEU A 57 -7.43 -9.09 15.42
N ILE A 58 -7.03 -10.28 14.95
CA ILE A 58 -7.64 -11.55 15.38
C ILE A 58 -7.43 -11.75 16.88
N GLY A 59 -6.23 -11.49 17.40
CA GLY A 59 -5.93 -11.57 18.82
C GLY A 59 -6.77 -10.60 19.66
N SER A 60 -6.88 -9.34 19.23
CA SER A 60 -7.72 -8.34 19.90
C SER A 60 -9.20 -8.73 19.90
N VAL A 61 -9.72 -9.22 18.77
CA VAL A 61 -11.11 -9.69 18.67
C VAL A 61 -11.34 -10.91 19.56
N ALA A 62 -10.40 -11.86 19.58
CA ALA A 62 -10.48 -13.04 20.44
C ALA A 62 -10.50 -12.67 21.94
N VAL A 63 -9.64 -11.74 22.38
CA VAL A 63 -9.65 -11.24 23.77
C VAL A 63 -10.98 -10.58 24.11
N PHE A 64 -11.54 -9.80 23.18
CA PHE A 64 -12.83 -9.14 23.36
C PHE A 64 -13.99 -10.13 23.48
N LEU A 65 -13.97 -11.21 22.69
CA LEU A 65 -15.00 -12.25 22.69
C LEU A 65 -14.90 -13.21 23.90
N ILE A 66 -13.68 -13.59 24.29
CA ILE A 66 -13.45 -14.56 25.39
C ILE A 66 -13.63 -13.90 26.76
N SER A 67 -13.27 -12.61 26.89
CA SER A 67 -13.38 -11.88 28.17
C SER A 67 -14.31 -10.67 28.03
N PRO A 68 -15.63 -10.85 28.20
CA PRO A 68 -16.59 -9.76 28.14
C PRO A 68 -16.38 -8.72 29.27
N SER A 69 -15.75 -9.09 30.37
CA SER A 69 -15.35 -8.16 31.45
C SER A 69 -14.19 -7.25 31.02
N SER A 70 -13.17 -7.79 30.35
CA SER A 70 -12.06 -7.02 29.77
C SER A 70 -12.55 -6.14 28.62
N ALA A 71 -13.46 -6.64 27.79
CA ALA A 71 -14.11 -5.88 26.72
C ALA A 71 -14.87 -4.66 27.25
N LYS A 72 -15.70 -4.84 28.30
CA LYS A 72 -16.44 -3.74 28.95
C LYS A 72 -15.51 -2.72 29.59
N TRP A 73 -14.44 -3.16 30.24
CA TRP A 73 -13.44 -2.26 30.83
C TRP A 73 -12.71 -1.45 29.76
N CYS A 74 -12.29 -2.10 28.67
CA CYS A 74 -11.60 -1.47 27.56
C CYS A 74 -12.50 -0.45 26.85
N ALA A 75 -13.77 -0.79 26.58
CA ALA A 75 -14.74 0.13 26.00
C ALA A 75 -15.00 1.35 26.89
N LYS A 76 -15.04 1.17 28.22
CA LYS A 76 -15.24 2.26 29.19
C LYS A 76 -14.03 3.19 29.28
N GLN A 77 -12.83 2.69 29.02
CA GLN A 77 -11.58 3.46 28.95
C GLN A 77 -11.41 4.16 27.60
N LEU A 78 -11.75 3.48 26.49
CA LEU A 78 -11.60 4.02 25.14
C LEU A 78 -12.69 5.03 24.78
N GLY A 79 -13.94 4.84 25.17
CA GLY A 79 -15.06 5.69 24.75
C GLY A 79 -14.83 7.18 25.05
N PRO A 80 -14.59 7.58 26.32
CA PRO A 80 -14.36 8.97 26.68
C PRO A 80 -13.07 9.53 26.06
N ASN A 81 -12.00 8.73 26.02
CA ASN A 81 -10.72 9.17 25.45
C ASN A 81 -10.79 9.34 23.93
N MET A 82 -11.51 8.47 23.22
CA MET A 82 -11.69 8.57 21.76
C MET A 82 -12.53 9.79 21.37
N GLU A 83 -13.59 10.09 22.12
CA GLU A 83 -14.39 11.31 21.90
C GLU A 83 -13.52 12.56 22.05
N THR A 84 -12.70 12.62 23.10
CA THR A 84 -11.81 13.75 23.36
C THR A 84 -10.72 13.88 22.28
N VAL A 85 -10.12 12.76 21.87
CA VAL A 85 -9.08 12.73 20.82
C VAL A 85 -9.64 13.11 19.45
N LEU A 86 -10.83 12.60 19.10
CA LEU A 86 -11.51 12.95 17.84
C LEU A 86 -11.90 14.42 17.81
N HIS A 87 -12.36 14.96 18.93
CA HIS A 87 -12.68 16.37 19.06
C HIS A 87 -11.43 17.24 18.87
N ASP A 88 -10.35 16.95 19.58
CA ASP A 88 -9.08 17.67 19.45
C ASP A 88 -8.48 17.56 18.03
N PHE A 89 -8.60 16.40 17.41
CA PHE A 89 -8.15 16.19 16.03
C PHE A 89 -8.98 16.99 15.03
N SER A 90 -10.31 17.00 15.19
CA SER A 90 -11.23 17.83 14.40
C SER A 90 -10.90 19.32 14.53
N GLU A 91 -10.68 19.80 15.74
CA GLU A 91 -10.31 21.21 15.98
C GLU A 91 -8.95 21.57 15.37
N LYS A 92 -7.96 20.67 15.45
CA LYS A 92 -6.66 20.87 14.77
C LYS A 92 -6.78 20.88 13.25
N ILE A 93 -7.62 20.02 12.67
CA ILE A 93 -7.89 20.03 11.21
C ILE A 93 -8.57 21.33 10.81
N LYS A 94 -9.60 21.77 11.55
CA LYS A 94 -10.27 23.05 11.27
C LYS A 94 -9.29 24.23 11.33
N ALA A 95 -8.41 24.25 12.34
CA ALA A 95 -7.39 25.28 12.48
C ALA A 95 -6.38 25.26 11.31
N MET A 96 -5.91 24.07 10.90
CA MET A 96 -5.00 23.92 9.77
C MET A 96 -5.64 24.34 8.44
N ILE A 97 -6.93 24.03 8.24
CA ILE A 97 -7.67 24.45 7.03
C ILE A 97 -7.90 25.97 7.03
N ALA A 98 -8.14 26.58 8.19
CA ALA A 98 -8.33 28.02 8.32
C ALA A 98 -7.03 28.81 8.05
N ASP A 99 -5.86 28.26 8.38
CA ASP A 99 -4.55 28.89 8.16
C ASP A 99 -4.09 28.85 6.68
N ILE A 100 -4.67 27.95 5.87
CA ILE A 100 -4.38 27.80 4.44
C ILE A 100 -5.22 28.75 3.56
N ARG A 101 -6.29 29.36 4.10
CA ARG A 101 -7.17 30.29 3.39
C ARG A 101 -6.77 31.75 3.63
#